data_AF-A0A7V9TFH5-F1
#
_entry.id   AF-A0A7V9TFH5-F1
#
_cell.length_a   1.000
_cell.length_b   1.000
_cell.length_c   1.000
_cell.angle_alpha   90.00
_cell.angle_beta   90.00
_cell.angle_gamma   90.00
#
_symmetry.space_group_name_H-M   'P 1'
#
loop_
_entity.id
_entity.type
_entity.pdbx_description
1 polymer ?
#
loop_
_entity_poly.entity_id
_entity_poly.type
_entity_poly.pdbx_seq_one_letter_code
_entity_poly.pdbx_strand_id
1 'polypeptide(L)'
;MKLEVAKRLHDAASACTELRELCAGHTRESFLQYRMLQLSVWKLIEVVGEALHQAERIDPTLTERVPDLRVIINTRHRIVHDYDGVSFRLLWDIFEHDIPSL
;
A
#
# COMPACT_ATOMS: atom_id res chain seq x y z
N MET A 1 13.35 10.48 -16.16
CA MET A 1 12.76 9.28 -15.52
C MET A 1 12.43 8.27 -16.63
N LYS A 2 12.79 7.00 -16.49
CA LYS A 2 12.47 5.96 -17.48
C LYS A 2 10.95 5.75 -17.56
N LEU A 3 10.40 5.50 -18.76
CA LEU A 3 8.94 5.32 -18.95
C LEU A 3 8.38 4.19 -18.08
N GLU A 4 9.13 3.11 -17.91
CA GLU A 4 8.74 1.98 -17.08
C GLU A 4 8.60 2.37 -15.59
N VAL A 5 9.54 3.17 -15.06
CA VAL A 5 9.46 3.72 -13.69
C VAL A 5 8.23 4.61 -13.54
N ALA A 6 7.98 5.47 -14.53
CA ALA A 6 6.80 6.34 -14.54
C ALA A 6 5.50 5.55 -14.46
N LYS A 7 5.41 4.45 -15.22
CA LYS A 7 4.28 3.54 -15.19
C LYS A 7 4.10 2.91 -13.81
N ARG A 8 5.16 2.41 -13.18
CA ARG A 8 5.08 1.82 -11.83
C ARG A 8 4.66 2.81 -10.75
N LEU A 9 5.17 4.03 -10.81
CA LEU A 9 4.72 5.09 -9.91
C LEU A 9 3.24 5.43 -10.11
N HIS A 10 2.78 5.43 -11.37
CA HIS A 10 1.36 5.62 -11.68
C HIS A 10 0.48 4.47 -11.19
N ASP A 11 0.92 3.22 -11.36
CA ASP A 11 0.23 2.02 -10.85
C ASP A 11 0.07 2.14 -9.31
N ALA A 12 1.13 2.52 -8.60
CA ALA A 12 1.11 2.73 -7.14
C ALA A 12 0.16 3.87 -6.73
N ALA A 13 0.23 5.02 -7.41
CA ALA A 13 -0.62 6.19 -7.10
C ALA A 13 -2.11 5.91 -7.35
N SER A 14 -2.43 5.17 -8.42
CA SER A 14 -3.78 4.74 -8.73
C SER A 14 -4.34 3.83 -7.64
N ALA A 15 -3.56 2.83 -7.23
CA ALA A 15 -3.96 1.91 -6.15
C ALA A 15 -4.15 2.61 -4.80
N CYS A 16 -3.32 3.62 -4.47
CA CYS A 16 -3.53 4.44 -3.27
C CYS A 16 -4.83 5.24 -3.33
N THR A 17 -5.19 5.75 -4.51
CA THR A 17 -6.43 6.49 -4.70
C THR A 17 -7.64 5.57 -4.53
N GLU A 18 -7.64 4.41 -5.17
CA GLU A 18 -8.70 3.41 -5.02
C GLU A 18 -8.84 2.93 -3.56
N LEU A 19 -7.73 2.76 -2.85
CA LEU A 19 -7.73 2.36 -1.45
C LEU A 19 -8.39 3.43 -0.56
N ARG A 20 -8.09 4.72 -0.81
CA ARG A 20 -8.75 5.84 -0.11
C ARG A 20 -10.25 5.87 -0.38
N GLU A 21 -10.67 5.63 -1.63
CA GLU A 21 -12.08 5.59 -2.01
C GLU A 21 -12.83 4.42 -1.36
N LEU A 22 -12.25 3.23 -1.34
CA LEU A 22 -12.84 2.04 -0.71
C LEU A 22 -12.97 2.17 0.81
N CYS A 23 -12.02 2.83 1.46
CA CYS A 23 -12.07 3.06 2.90
C CYS A 23 -12.90 4.30 3.28
N ALA A 24 -13.32 5.12 2.32
CA ALA A 24 -14.06 6.35 2.60
C ALA A 24 -15.40 6.05 3.28
N GLY A 25 -15.66 6.71 4.41
CA GLY A 25 -16.89 6.52 5.19
C GLY A 25 -16.94 5.24 6.03
N HIS A 26 -15.91 4.39 5.97
CA HIS A 26 -15.80 3.24 6.87
C HIS A 26 -15.11 3.64 8.18
N THR A 27 -15.65 3.16 9.29
CA THR A 27 -14.93 3.13 10.57
C THR A 27 -14.13 1.82 10.68
N ARG A 28 -13.15 1.78 11.58
CA ARG A 28 -12.43 0.55 11.93
C ARG A 28 -13.37 -0.61 12.23
N GLU A 29 -14.43 -0.36 13.00
CA GLU A 29 -15.41 -1.37 13.38
C GLU A 29 -16.17 -1.90 12.16
N SER A 30 -16.62 -1.01 11.28
CA SER A 30 -17.28 -1.41 10.03
C SER A 30 -16.33 -2.21 9.13
N PHE A 31 -15.07 -1.78 9.01
CA PHE A 31 -14.04 -2.47 8.24
C PHE A 31 -13.81 -3.89 8.73
N LEU A 32 -13.76 -4.10 10.05
CA LEU A 32 -13.59 -5.42 10.66
C LEU A 32 -14.76 -6.38 10.40
N GLN A 33 -15.93 -5.86 10.03
CA GLN A 33 -17.12 -6.67 9.70
C GLN A 33 -17.22 -7.01 8.20
N TYR A 34 -16.60 -6.22 7.32
CA TYR A 34 -16.69 -6.43 5.87
C TYR A 34 -15.49 -7.17 5.31
N ARG A 35 -15.61 -8.50 5.21
CA ARG A 35 -14.54 -9.37 4.69
C ARG A 35 -14.08 -8.99 3.27
N MET A 36 -15.00 -8.59 2.40
CA MET A 36 -14.64 -8.17 1.04
C MET A 36 -13.79 -6.90 1.05
N LEU A 37 -14.16 -5.91 1.86
CA LEU A 37 -13.39 -4.67 2.01
C LEU A 37 -11.98 -4.95 2.53
N GLN A 38 -11.86 -5.80 3.55
CA GLN A 38 -10.57 -6.25 4.08
C GLN A 38 -9.65 -6.84 3.02
N LEU A 39 -10.19 -7.75 2.19
CA LEU A 39 -9.43 -8.41 1.13
C LEU A 39 -9.06 -7.42 0.01
N SER A 40 -9.96 -6.49 -0.34
CA SER A 40 -9.67 -5.44 -1.32
C SER A 40 -8.55 -4.51 -0.85
N VAL A 41 -8.62 -4.03 0.40
CA VAL A 41 -7.58 -3.16 0.99
C VAL A 41 -6.24 -3.90 1.06
N TRP A 42 -6.25 -5.15 1.50
CA TRP A 42 -5.05 -6.00 1.52
C TRP A 42 -4.42 -6.10 0.12
N LYS A 43 -5.24 -6.35 -0.90
CA LYS A 43 -4.74 -6.49 -2.27
C LYS A 43 -4.17 -5.17 -2.81
N LEU A 44 -4.81 -4.04 -2.53
CA LEU A 44 -4.32 -2.75 -2.99
C LEU A 44 -2.99 -2.37 -2.34
N ILE A 45 -2.79 -2.67 -1.06
CA ILE A 45 -1.48 -2.45 -0.39
C ILE A 45 -0.39 -3.33 -1.00
N GLU A 46 -0.71 -4.58 -1.36
CA GLU A 46 0.21 -5.45 -2.10
C GLU A 46 0.61 -4.84 -3.45
N VAL A 47 -0.36 -4.31 -4.21
CA VAL A 47 -0.12 -3.65 -5.51
C VAL A 47 0.77 -2.43 -5.35
N VAL A 48 0.52 -1.58 -4.36
CA VAL A 48 1.36 -0.39 -4.07
C VAL A 48 2.80 -0.82 -3.78
N GLY A 49 2.99 -1.77 -2.85
CA GLY A 49 4.32 -2.22 -2.46
C GLY A 49 5.10 -2.85 -3.62
N GLU A 50 4.45 -3.70 -4.42
CA GLU A 50 5.09 -4.35 -5.57
C GLU A 50 5.46 -3.34 -6.65
N ALA A 51 4.56 -2.40 -6.97
CA ALA A 51 4.84 -1.37 -7.97
C ALA A 51 6.04 -0.50 -7.57
N LEU A 52 6.12 -0.07 -6.31
CA LEU A 52 7.26 0.71 -5.79
C LEU A 52 8.56 -0.09 -5.76
N HIS A 53 8.50 -1.36 -5.36
CA HIS A 53 9.68 -2.24 -5.37
C HIS A 53 10.23 -2.45 -6.78
N GLN A 54 9.36 -2.65 -7.78
CA GLN A 54 9.77 -2.72 -9.19
C GLN A 54 10.36 -1.39 -9.67
N ALA A 55 9.77 -0.25 -9.26
CA ALA A 55 10.30 1.07 -9.58
C ALA A 55 11.72 1.29 -9.02
N GLU A 56 11.96 0.92 -7.74
CA GLU A 56 13.29 0.98 -7.10
C GLU A 56 14.30 0.07 -7.82
N ARG A 57 13.92 -1.15 -8.19
CA ARG A 57 14.81 -2.06 -8.94
C ARG A 57 15.24 -1.48 -10.29
N ILE A 58 14.39 -0.73 -10.97
CA ILE A 58 14.69 -0.11 -12.27
C ILE A 58 15.50 1.18 -12.13
N ASP A 59 15.25 1.94 -11.06
CA ASP A 59 15.92 3.19 -10.72
C ASP A 59 16.18 3.28 -9.20
N PRO A 60 17.33 2.78 -8.72
CA PRO A 60 17.65 2.79 -7.29
C PRO A 60 17.73 4.20 -6.67
N THR A 61 18.03 5.22 -7.49
CA THR A 61 18.08 6.64 -7.06
C THR A 61 16.72 7.20 -6.67
N LEU A 62 15.64 6.47 -6.96
CA LEU A 62 14.27 6.83 -6.60
C LEU A 62 14.09 6.98 -5.08
N THR A 63 14.85 6.22 -4.28
CA THR A 63 14.85 6.33 -2.81
C THR A 63 15.33 7.69 -2.29
N GLU A 64 16.18 8.39 -3.05
CA GLU A 64 16.63 9.75 -2.72
C GLU A 64 15.55 10.81 -3.03
N ARG A 65 14.65 10.48 -3.97
CA ARG A 65 13.60 11.38 -4.47
C ARG A 65 12.25 11.14 -3.79
N VAL A 66 12.06 9.96 -3.21
CA VAL A 66 10.84 9.53 -2.51
C VAL A 66 11.29 8.92 -1.17
N PRO A 67 11.48 9.74 -0.12
CA PRO A 67 12.07 9.30 1.15
C PRO A 67 11.32 8.13 1.80
N ASP A 68 9.99 8.11 1.69
CA ASP A 68 9.14 7.10 2.33
C ASP A 68 8.96 5.82 1.51
N LEU A 69 9.56 5.75 0.31
CA LEU A 69 9.39 4.62 -0.62
C LEU A 69 9.75 3.28 0.02
N ARG A 70 10.84 3.24 0.78
CA ARG A 70 11.27 2.01 1.48
C ARG A 70 10.37 1.66 2.66
N VAL A 71 9.78 2.64 3.33
CA VAL A 71 8.80 2.39 4.40
C VAL A 71 7.62 1.64 3.81
N ILE A 72 7.09 2.13 2.69
CA ILE A 72 5.91 1.56 2.02
C ILE A 72 6.19 0.14 1.50
N ILE A 73 7.35 -0.09 0.88
CA ILE A 73 7.76 -1.44 0.44
C ILE A 73 7.85 -2.39 1.64
N ASN A 74 8.40 -1.94 2.76
CA ASN A 74 8.52 -2.75 3.96
C ASN A 74 7.18 -2.98 4.67
N THR A 75 6.23 -2.03 4.58
CA THR A 75 4.86 -2.20 5.07
C THR A 75 4.16 -3.37 4.36
N ARG A 76 4.38 -3.54 3.05
CA ARG A 76 3.93 -4.75 2.32
C ARG A 76 4.56 -6.03 2.87
N HIS A 77 5.85 -6.03 3.21
CA HIS A 77 6.47 -7.20 3.85
C HIS A 77 5.86 -7.53 5.22
N ARG A 78 5.54 -6.52 6.02
CA ARG A 78 4.87 -6.71 7.33
C ARG A 78 3.48 -7.32 7.19
N ILE A 79 2.71 -6.90 6.18
CA ILE A 79 1.37 -7.43 5.92
C ILE A 79 1.39 -8.86 5.34
N VAL A 80 2.38 -9.19 4.51
CA VAL A 80 2.44 -10.50 3.85
C VAL A 80 3.02 -11.59 4.76
N HIS A 81 4.00 -11.27 5.60
CA HIS A 81 4.68 -12.28 6.43
C HIS A 81 3.90 -12.72 7.67
N ASP A 82 3.03 -11.87 8.22
CA ASP A 82 2.27 -12.20 9.43
C ASP A 82 0.96 -12.96 9.09
N TYR A 83 0.96 -13.83 8.08
CA TYR A 83 -0.27 -14.52 7.60
C TYR A 83 -1.00 -15.34 8.68
N ASP A 84 -0.29 -15.72 9.75
CA ASP A 84 -0.83 -16.38 10.95
C ASP A 84 -1.47 -15.40 11.97
N GLY A 85 -1.29 -14.09 11.79
CA GLY A 85 -1.56 -13.08 12.82
C GLY A 85 -1.81 -11.62 12.38
N VAL A 86 -1.83 -11.28 11.08
CA VAL A 86 -2.27 -9.94 10.62
C VAL A 86 -3.72 -9.81 11.01
N SER A 87 -3.94 -9.21 12.16
CA SER A 87 -5.25 -8.71 12.51
C SER A 87 -5.58 -7.66 11.47
N PHE A 88 -6.74 -7.76 10.82
CA PHE A 88 -7.28 -6.68 9.98
C PHE A 88 -7.31 -5.34 10.73
N ARG A 89 -7.19 -5.36 12.06
CA ARG A 89 -6.86 -4.18 12.88
C ARG A 89 -5.55 -3.50 12.45
N LEU A 90 -4.45 -4.23 12.31
CA LEU A 90 -3.17 -3.69 11.82
C LEU A 90 -3.28 -3.17 10.39
N LEU A 91 -4.07 -3.85 9.54
CA LEU A 91 -4.30 -3.40 8.17
C LEU A 91 -5.02 -2.04 8.13
N TRP A 92 -5.98 -1.84 9.03
CA TRP A 92 -6.63 -0.54 9.22
C TRP A 92 -5.67 0.51 9.78
N ASP A 93 -4.84 0.14 10.76
CA ASP A 93 -3.86 1.07 11.36
C ASP A 93 -2.84 1.55 10.30
N ILE A 94 -2.40 0.66 9.40
CA ILE A 94 -1.54 0.99 8.25
C ILE A 94 -2.26 1.94 7.29
N PHE A 95 -3.55 1.72 7.03
CA PHE A 95 -4.34 2.64 6.21
C PHE A 95 -4.43 4.04 6.85
N GLU A 96 -4.65 4.14 8.16
CA GLU A 96 -4.79 5.44 8.83
C GLU A 96 -3.46 6.19 8.99
N HIS A 97 -2.33 5.48 9.09
CA HIS A 97 -1.05 6.11 9.43
C HIS A 97 -0.03 6.14 8.29
N ASP A 98 0.03 5.13 7.44
CA ASP A 98 1.11 4.99 6.45
C ASP A 98 0.65 5.36 5.02
N ILE A 99 -0.63 5.21 4.71
CA ILE A 99 -1.21 5.56 3.39
C ILE A 99 -1.44 7.08 3.18
N PRO A 100 -1.76 7.92 4.18
CA PRO A 100 -1.97 9.35 3.93
C PRO A 100 -0.68 10.08 3.49
N SER A 101 0.49 9.51 3.75
CA SER A 101 1.80 9.98 3.29
C SER A 101 2.15 9.62 1.83
N LEU A 102 1.27 8.91 1.12
CA LEU A 102 1.38 8.48 -0.29
C LEU A 102 0.54 9.33 -1.25
#